data_AF-A0AAN2PEB7-F1
#
_entry.id   AF-A0AAN2PEB7-F1
#
_cell.length_a   1.000
_cell.length_b   1.000
_cell.length_c   1.000
_cell.angle_alpha   90.00
_cell.angle_beta   90.00
_cell.angle_gamma   90.00
#
_symmetry.space_group_name_H-M   'P 1'
#
loop_
_entity.id
_entity.type
_entity.pdbx_description
1 polymer ?
#
loop_
_entity_poly.entity_id
_entity_poly.type
_entity_poly.pdbx_seq_one_letter_code
_entity_poly.pdbx_strand_id
1 'polypeptide(L)'
;MDKKKQLIDQLKVVINNLEKDYSNEITSGVFQLIYIRYKNALDVMENNEDIREVNIIGGVRAYMDSYNDYLNPLLGELHKAEKLNRELFHA
;
A
#
# COMPACT_ATOMS: atom_id res chain seq x y z
N MET A 1 20.13 5.52 3.72
CA MET A 1 19.10 4.67 4.39
C MET A 1 18.50 3.79 3.32
N ASP A 2 18.39 2.48 3.56
CA ASP A 2 17.93 1.51 2.55
C ASP A 2 16.45 1.78 2.18
N LYS A 3 16.20 2.05 0.89
CA LYS A 3 14.85 2.34 0.36
C LYS A 3 13.98 1.09 0.33
N LYS A 4 14.56 -0.10 0.14
CA LYS A 4 13.82 -1.37 0.20
C LYS A 4 13.23 -1.57 1.59
N LYS A 5 14.05 -1.41 2.63
CA LYS A 5 13.60 -1.50 4.03
C LYS A 5 12.51 -0.47 4.36
N GLN A 6 12.68 0.79 3.94
CA GLN A 6 11.66 1.82 4.12
C GLN A 6 10.32 1.44 3.49
N LEU A 7 10.35 0.89 2.28
CA LEU A 7 9.13 0.45 1.61
C LEU A 7 8.47 -0.72 2.36
N ILE A 8 9.24 -1.73 2.79
CA ILE A 8 8.72 -2.84 3.61
C ILE A 8 8.04 -2.33 4.89
N ASP A 9 8.71 -1.45 5.63
CA ASP A 9 8.16 -0.89 6.87
C ASP A 9 6.87 -0.10 6.58
N GLN A 10 6.83 0.68 5.51
CA GLN A 10 5.65 1.44 5.10
C GLN A 10 4.49 0.56 4.61
N LEU A 11 4.77 -0.55 3.92
CA LEU A 11 3.75 -1.54 3.54
C LEU A 11 3.08 -2.12 4.78
N LYS A 12 3.86 -2.47 5.81
CA LYS A 12 3.33 -2.97 7.10
C LYS A 12 2.45 -1.94 7.80
N VAL A 13 2.81 -0.65 7.77
CA VAL A 13 1.96 0.42 8.32
C VAL A 13 0.60 0.47 7.64
N VAL A 14 0.55 0.43 6.30
CA VAL A 14 -0.72 0.44 5.56
C VAL A 14 -1.56 -0.79 5.87
N ILE A 15 -0.94 -1.98 5.86
CA ILE A 15 -1.62 -3.26 6.18
C ILE A 15 -2.21 -3.20 7.59
N ASN A 16 -1.44 -2.76 8.58
CA ASN A 16 -1.90 -2.67 9.97
C ASN A 16 -3.07 -1.68 10.13
N ASN A 17 -3.02 -0.53 9.45
CA ASN A 17 -4.13 0.43 9.48
C ASN A 17 -5.41 -0.17 8.86
N LEU A 18 -5.27 -0.88 7.73
CA LEU A 18 -6.37 -1.59 7.09
C LEU A 18 -6.96 -2.69 7.98
N GLU A 19 -6.13 -3.51 8.61
CA GLU A 19 -6.56 -4.58 9.50
C GLU A 19 -7.19 -4.05 10.80
N LYS A 20 -6.73 -2.91 11.31
CA LYS A 20 -7.22 -2.36 12.56
C LYS A 20 -8.48 -1.52 12.39
N ASP A 21 -8.43 -0.57 11.47
CA ASP A 21 -9.46 0.47 11.35
C ASP A 21 -10.53 0.10 10.30
N TYR A 22 -10.22 -0.84 9.39
CA TYR A 22 -11.06 -1.21 8.25
C TYR A 22 -11.28 -2.74 8.13
N SER A 23 -11.13 -3.49 9.23
CA SER A 23 -11.22 -4.97 9.26
C SER A 23 -12.47 -5.55 8.59
N ASN A 24 -13.63 -4.92 8.77
CA ASN A 24 -14.88 -5.37 8.18
C ASN A 24 -14.96 -5.07 6.67
N GLU A 25 -14.21 -4.07 6.20
CA GLU A 25 -14.31 -3.50 4.87
C GLU A 25 -13.27 -4.09 3.91
N ILE A 26 -12.12 -4.55 4.42
CA ILE A 26 -11.11 -5.27 3.63
C ILE A 26 -11.58 -6.62 3.09
N THR A 27 -12.85 -6.99 3.33
CA THR A 27 -13.50 -8.18 2.82
C THR A 27 -14.11 -7.98 1.43
N SER A 28 -14.33 -6.74 0.97
CA SER A 28 -14.86 -6.44 -0.36
C SER A 28 -14.47 -5.05 -0.89
N GLY A 29 -14.73 -4.81 -2.18
CA GLY A 29 -14.60 -3.48 -2.78
C GLY A 29 -13.18 -2.93 -2.80
N VAL A 30 -13.05 -1.61 -2.67
CA VAL A 30 -11.76 -0.92 -2.85
C VAL A 30 -10.79 -1.18 -1.71
N PHE A 31 -11.26 -1.32 -0.47
CA PHE A 31 -10.40 -1.66 0.66
C PHE A 31 -9.81 -3.06 0.51
N GLN A 32 -10.60 -4.05 0.06
CA GLN A 32 -10.06 -5.37 -0.26
C GLN A 32 -9.01 -5.32 -1.36
N LEU A 33 -9.28 -4.56 -2.44
CA LEU A 33 -8.35 -4.40 -3.54
C LEU A 33 -7.00 -3.83 -3.07
N ILE A 34 -7.05 -2.75 -2.28
CA ILE A 34 -5.84 -2.12 -1.72
C ILE A 34 -5.15 -3.10 -0.78
N TYR A 35 -5.88 -3.76 0.11
CA TYR A 35 -5.33 -4.71 1.08
C TYR A 35 -4.56 -5.85 0.41
N ILE A 36 -5.16 -6.52 -0.58
CA ILE A 36 -4.51 -7.63 -1.31
C ILE A 36 -3.24 -7.15 -2.01
N ARG A 37 -3.28 -5.99 -2.69
CA ARG A 37 -2.10 -5.43 -3.35
C ARG A 37 -0.95 -5.19 -2.39
N TYR A 38 -1.23 -4.64 -1.22
CA TYR A 38 -0.21 -4.36 -0.21
C TYR A 38 0.33 -5.63 0.45
N LYS A 39 -0.53 -6.64 0.70
CA LYS A 39 -0.09 -7.96 1.20
C LYS A 39 0.82 -8.66 0.19
N ASN A 40 0.45 -8.68 -1.08
CA ASN A 40 1.27 -9.27 -2.15
C ASN A 40 2.61 -8.54 -2.30
N ALA A 41 2.59 -7.20 -2.26
CA ALA A 41 3.80 -6.40 -2.30
C ALA A 41 4.75 -6.69 -1.14
N LEU A 42 4.22 -6.88 0.07
CA LEU A 42 5.03 -7.23 1.24
C LEU A 42 5.68 -8.60 1.06
N ASP A 43 4.91 -9.59 0.60
CA ASP A 43 5.37 -10.95 0.36
C ASP A 43 6.53 -10.98 -0.66
N VAL A 44 6.35 -10.35 -1.82
CA VAL A 44 7.38 -10.21 -2.86
C VAL A 44 8.67 -9.58 -2.30
N MET A 45 8.53 -8.53 -1.49
CA MET A 45 9.65 -7.76 -0.96
C MET A 45 10.44 -8.51 0.12
N GLU A 46 9.76 -9.31 0.96
CA GLU A 46 10.37 -10.10 2.03
C GLU A 46 10.96 -11.42 1.53
N ASN A 47 10.33 -12.06 0.54
CA ASN A 47 10.78 -13.34 -0.01
C ASN A 47 11.84 -13.19 -1.13
N ASN A 48 12.26 -11.96 -1.45
CA ASN A 48 13.19 -11.64 -2.53
C ASN A 48 12.73 -12.18 -3.90
N GLU A 49 11.43 -12.17 -4.13
CA GLU A 49 10.85 -12.46 -5.44
C GLU A 49 11.15 -11.29 -6.41
N ASP A 50 10.65 -11.38 -7.64
CA ASP A 50 10.84 -10.32 -8.61
C ASP A 50 10.17 -9.03 -8.13
N ILE A 51 10.98 -8.12 -7.61
CA ILE A 51 10.55 -6.82 -7.08
C ILE A 51 9.77 -5.96 -8.09
N ARG A 52 9.82 -6.29 -9.39
CA ARG A 52 8.98 -5.67 -10.44
C ARG A 52 7.50 -6.03 -10.31
N GLU A 53 7.15 -7.06 -9.54
CA GLU A 53 5.77 -7.49 -9.29
C GLU A 53 5.07 -6.66 -8.19
N VAL A 54 5.79 -5.72 -7.56
CA VAL A 54 5.21 -4.80 -6.57
C VAL A 54 4.25 -3.80 -7.24
N ASN A 55 2.95 -4.11 -7.20
CA ASN A 55 1.89 -3.30 -7.81
C ASN A 55 1.00 -2.61 -6.77
N ILE A 56 1.52 -1.54 -6.16
CA ILE A 56 0.78 -0.72 -5.17
C ILE A 56 0.38 0.67 -5.69
N ILE A 57 0.77 1.03 -6.92
CA ILE A 57 0.49 2.34 -7.49
C ILE A 57 -1.02 2.51 -7.76
N GLY A 58 -1.54 3.70 -7.45
CA GLY A 58 -2.94 4.05 -7.66
C GLY A 58 -3.87 3.65 -6.51
N GLY A 59 -3.35 3.19 -5.37
CA GLY A 59 -4.14 2.96 -4.16
C GLY A 59 -4.79 4.26 -3.65
N VAL A 60 -4.06 5.37 -3.66
CA VAL A 60 -4.59 6.70 -3.33
C VAL A 60 -5.76 7.06 -4.24
N ARG A 61 -5.58 6.91 -5.56
CA ARG A 61 -6.62 7.26 -6.54
C ARG A 61 -7.85 6.38 -6.39
N ALA A 62 -7.66 5.07 -6.23
CA ALA A 62 -8.75 4.13 -6.06
C ALA A 62 -9.62 4.48 -4.84
N TYR A 63 -8.99 4.79 -3.71
CA TYR A 63 -9.70 5.24 -2.52
C TYR A 63 -10.49 6.54 -2.80
N MET A 64 -9.84 7.54 -3.39
CA MET A 64 -10.45 8.85 -3.62
C MET A 64 -11.63 8.80 -4.60
N ASP A 65 -11.51 8.02 -5.67
CA ASP A 65 -12.60 7.83 -6.63
C ASP A 65 -13.80 7.10 -6.00
N SER A 66 -13.60 6.35 -4.90
CA SER A 66 -14.65 5.60 -4.21
C SER A 66 -15.33 6.38 -3.08
N TYR A 67 -14.56 7.11 -2.27
CA TYR A 67 -15.07 7.74 -1.04
C TYR A 67 -15.01 9.26 -1.02
N ASN A 68 -14.21 9.89 -1.90
CA ASN A 68 -14.01 11.34 -1.95
C ASN A 68 -13.62 11.98 -0.59
N ASP A 69 -12.94 11.22 0.28
CA ASP A 69 -12.52 11.64 1.62
C ASP A 69 -11.01 11.94 1.67
N TYR A 70 -10.68 13.22 1.46
CA TYR A 70 -9.31 13.72 1.41
C TYR A 70 -8.60 13.75 2.77
N LEU A 71 -9.34 13.71 3.88
CA LEU A 71 -8.78 13.84 5.22
C LEU A 71 -8.51 12.50 5.89
N ASN A 72 -8.78 11.40 5.19
CA ASN A 72 -8.55 10.07 5.73
C ASN A 72 -7.07 9.83 6.05
N PRO A 73 -6.70 9.43 7.27
CA PRO A 73 -5.31 9.14 7.63
C PRO A 73 -4.66 8.06 6.75
N LEU A 74 -5.43 7.09 6.25
CA LEU A 74 -4.95 6.04 5.36
C LEU A 74 -4.35 6.62 4.06
N LEU A 75 -4.91 7.73 3.56
CA LEU A 75 -4.48 8.36 2.31
C LEU A 75 -3.01 8.79 2.37
N GLY A 76 -2.60 9.33 3.51
CA GLY A 76 -1.20 9.73 3.74
C GLY A 76 -0.25 8.53 3.72
N GLU A 77 -0.65 7.41 4.33
CA GLU A 77 0.18 6.21 4.36
C GLU A 77 0.24 5.50 3.01
N LEU A 78 -0.85 5.49 2.24
CA LEU A 78 -0.86 5.02 0.85
C LEU A 78 0.08 5.87 -0.01
N HIS A 79 -0.02 7.20 0.08
CA HIS A 79 0.82 8.12 -0.68
C HIS A 79 2.32 7.94 -0.38
N LYS A 80 2.69 7.78 0.90
CA LYS A 80 4.08 7.51 1.31
C LYS A 80 4.60 6.21 0.69
N ALA A 81 3.81 5.13 0.73
CA ALA A 81 4.19 3.85 0.14
C ALA A 81 4.39 3.96 -1.38
N GLU A 82 3.44 4.58 -2.09
CA GLU A 82 3.53 4.79 -3.54
C GLU A 82 4.75 5.65 -3.92
N LYS A 83 5.07 6.67 -3.13
CA LYS A 83 6.25 7.50 -3.34
C LYS A 83 7.55 6.69 -3.19
N LEU A 84 7.68 5.90 -2.13
CA LEU A 84 8.84 5.04 -1.90
C LEU A 84 8.99 3.99 -3.02
N ASN A 85 7.87 3.43 -3.50
CA ASN A 85 7.85 2.50 -4.63
C ASN A 85 8.42 3.14 -5.90
N ARG A 86 7.97 4.36 -6.23
CA ARG A 86 8.50 5.10 -7.40
C ARG A 86 9.99 5.40 -7.25
N GLU A 87 10.42 5.84 -6.08
CA GLU A 87 11.84 6.13 -5.82
C GLU A 87 12.73 4.87 -5.90
N LEU A 88 12.19 3.69 -5.60
CA LEU A 88 12.93 2.43 -5.67
C LEU A 88 13.04 1.87 -7.10
N PHE A 89 12.00 2.02 -7.91
CA PHE A 89 11.88 1.35 -9.23
C PHE A 89 11.97 2.28 -10.44
N HIS A 90 11.83 3.60 -10.26
CA HIS A 90 11.82 4.59 -11.34
C HIS A 90 12.83 5.72 -11.10
N ALA A 91 13.98 5.40 -10.50
CA ALA A 91 15.10 6.32 -10.33
C ALA A 91 15.65 6.83 -11.67
#